data_AF-A0A1S8CBK7-F1
#
_entry.id   AF-A0A1S8CBK7-F1
#
_cell.length_a   1.000
_cell.length_b   1.000
_cell.length_c   1.000
_cell.angle_alpha   90.00
_cell.angle_beta   90.00
_cell.angle_gamma   90.00
#
_symmetry.space_group_name_H-M   'P 1'
#
loop_
_entity.id
_entity.type
_entity.pdbx_description
1 polymer ?
#
loop_
_entity_poly.entity_id
_entity_poly.type
_entity_poly.pdbx_seq_one_letter_code
_entity_poly.pdbx_strand_id
1 'polypeptide(L)'
;MIEWLLLLAAVLLVAANAVFVAAEFSLIAADRATLEREAAAGDSRAAGVVKAMRSLSTQLSGAQLGITVTSLVVGFIAEPSLATLLRGPLGLTGLGDGAITAISVGLALAVATGVQMVFGELVPKNWAIAEPPGSASSSPGRSAPSPRPPAR
;
A
#
# COMPACT_ATOMS: atom_id res chain seq x y z
N MET A 1 -15.91 -23.71 -6.99
CA MET A 1 -15.77 -22.68 -8.05
C MET A 1 -15.99 -21.27 -7.51
N ILE A 2 -17.04 -21.02 -6.72
CA ILE A 2 -17.29 -19.72 -6.08
C ILE A 2 -16.16 -19.28 -5.13
N GLU A 3 -15.56 -20.19 -4.36
CA GLU A 3 -14.43 -19.88 -3.45
C GLU A 3 -13.22 -19.23 -4.14
N TRP A 4 -12.90 -19.69 -5.36
CA TRP A 4 -11.79 -19.12 -6.14
C TRP A 4 -12.10 -17.71 -6.65
N LEU A 5 -13.36 -17.45 -6.98
CA LEU A 5 -13.86 -16.12 -7.33
C LEU A 5 -13.81 -15.16 -6.14
N LEU A 6 -14.18 -15.65 -4.95
CA LEU A 6 -14.11 -14.90 -3.70
C LEU A 6 -12.67 -14.57 -3.30
N LEU A 7 -11.74 -15.52 -3.45
CA LEU A 7 -10.30 -15.28 -3.24
C LEU A 7 -9.73 -14.29 -4.25
N LEU A 8 -10.10 -14.39 -5.53
CA LEU A 8 -9.69 -13.42 -6.54
C LEU A 8 -10.22 -12.02 -6.22
N ALA A 9 -11.48 -11.92 -5.81
CA ALA A 9 -12.07 -10.66 -5.36
C ALA A 9 -11.32 -10.10 -4.15
N ALA A 10 -10.98 -10.93 -3.16
CA ALA A 10 -10.18 -10.52 -2.00
C ALA A 10 -8.80 -9.98 -2.41
N VAL A 11 -8.11 -10.64 -3.35
CA VAL A 11 -6.82 -10.16 -3.89
C VAL A 11 -6.96 -8.81 -4.60
N LEU A 12 -7.99 -8.64 -5.42
CA LEU A 12 -8.26 -7.37 -6.09
C LEU A 12 -8.59 -6.25 -5.09
N LEU A 13 -9.32 -6.57 -4.03
CA LEU A 13 -9.60 -5.65 -2.93
C LEU A 13 -8.31 -5.23 -2.22
N VAL A 14 -7.43 -6.17 -1.88
CA VAL A 14 -6.11 -5.88 -1.27
C VAL A 14 -5.29 -4.97 -2.19
N ALA A 15 -5.27 -5.24 -3.50
CA ALA A 15 -4.57 -4.41 -4.47
C ALA A 15 -5.15 -3.00 -4.57
N ALA A 16 -6.48 -2.85 -4.51
CA ALA A 16 -7.12 -1.53 -4.46
C ALA A 16 -6.73 -0.78 -3.18
N ASN A 17 -6.76 -1.45 -2.03
CA ASN A 17 -6.32 -0.90 -0.74
C ASN A 17 -4.87 -0.37 -0.81
N ALA A 18 -4.00 -1.15 -1.44
CA ALA A 18 -2.60 -0.79 -1.63
C ALA A 18 -2.42 0.53 -2.39
N VAL A 19 -3.18 0.75 -3.46
CA VAL A 19 -3.14 2.01 -4.22
C VAL A 19 -3.55 3.20 -3.35
N PHE A 20 -4.58 3.05 -2.52
CA PHE A 20 -5.04 4.10 -1.62
C PHE A 20 -3.99 4.44 -0.55
N VAL A 21 -3.37 3.43 0.07
CA VAL A 21 -2.31 3.62 1.06
C VAL A 21 -1.09 4.30 0.43
N ALA A 22 -0.68 3.89 -0.77
CA ALA A 22 0.42 4.54 -1.48
C ALA A 22 0.12 6.02 -1.80
N ALA A 23 -1.12 6.34 -2.19
CA ALA A 23 -1.55 7.71 -2.45
C ALA A 23 -1.52 8.58 -1.18
N GLU A 24 -1.94 8.05 -0.03
CA GLU A 24 -1.91 8.77 1.24
C GLU A 24 -0.48 9.03 1.73
N PHE A 25 0.37 8.00 1.73
CA PHE A 25 1.75 8.14 2.20
C PHE A 25 2.63 8.94 1.26
N SER A 26 2.37 8.92 -0.05
CA SER A 26 3.08 9.78 -1.01
C SER A 26 2.74 11.26 -0.83
N LEU A 27 1.49 11.57 -0.45
CA LEU A 27 1.07 12.93 -0.11
C LEU A 27 1.72 13.42 1.19
N ILE A 28 1.88 12.54 2.17
CA ILE A 28 2.59 12.83 3.43
C ILE A 28 4.10 13.01 3.19
N ALA A 29 4.68 12.22 2.29
CA ALA A 29 6.12 12.27 1.97
C ALA A 29 6.48 13.46 1.05
N ALA A 30 5.55 13.95 0.23
CA ALA A 30 5.77 15.09 -0.64
C ALA A 30 5.84 16.40 0.17
N ASP A 31 6.97 17.11 0.06
CA ASP A 31 7.09 18.46 0.61
C ASP A 31 6.31 19.46 -0.24
N ARG A 32 5.03 19.58 0.10
CA ARG A 32 4.07 20.42 -0.60
C ARG A 32 4.53 21.87 -0.68
N ALA A 33 5.20 22.38 0.36
CA ALA A 33 5.65 23.76 0.38
C ALA A 33 6.80 24.00 -0.61
N THR A 34 7.69 23.02 -0.76
CA THR A 34 8.77 23.05 -1.75
C THR A 34 8.22 22.93 -3.18
N LEU A 35 7.27 22.01 -3.42
CA LEU A 35 6.63 21.84 -4.73
C LEU A 35 5.79 23.06 -5.14
N GLU A 36 5.08 23.70 -4.20
CA GLU A 36 4.34 24.94 -4.46
C GLU A 36 5.28 26.11 -4.80
N ARG A 37 6.46 26.17 -4.18
CA ARG A 37 7.51 27.15 -4.50
C ARG A 37 8.11 26.92 -5.89
N GLU A 38 8.42 25.68 -6.24
CA GLU A 38 8.96 25.32 -7.57
C GLU A 38 7.92 25.55 -8.68
N ALA A 39 6.64 25.25 -8.43
CA ALA A 39 5.56 25.55 -9.34
C ALA A 39 5.41 27.07 -9.56
N ALA A 40 5.51 27.86 -8.49
CA ALA A 40 5.48 29.32 -8.56
C ALA A 40 6.72 29.91 -9.29
N ALA A 41 7.85 29.21 -9.26
CA ALA A 41 9.05 29.54 -10.02
C ALA A 41 8.98 29.15 -11.51
N GLY A 42 7.87 28.55 -11.95
CA GLY A 42 7.62 28.21 -13.36
C GLY A 42 7.86 26.76 -13.74
N ASP A 43 8.14 25.87 -12.78
CA ASP A 43 8.25 24.44 -13.08
C ASP A 43 6.86 23.83 -13.34
N SER A 44 6.61 23.52 -14.60
CA SER A 44 5.35 22.92 -15.08
C SER A 44 5.12 21.50 -14.57
N ARG A 45 6.18 20.76 -14.18
CA ARG A 45 6.07 19.47 -13.51
C ARG A 45 5.62 19.65 -12.07
N ALA A 46 6.24 20.56 -11.33
CA ALA A 46 5.85 20.87 -9.95
C ALA A 46 4.38 21.35 -9.90
N ALA A 47 3.96 22.19 -10.86
CA ALA A 47 2.58 22.62 -10.98
C ALA A 47 1.59 21.45 -11.22
N GLY A 48 1.99 20.48 -12.04
CA GLY A 48 1.23 19.24 -12.26
C GLY A 48 1.08 18.40 -10.99
N VAL A 49 2.17 18.23 -10.24
CA VAL A 49 2.18 17.48 -8.97
C VAL A 49 1.31 18.18 -7.92
N VAL A 50 1.44 19.51 -7.74
CA VAL A 50 0.62 20.29 -6.80
C VAL A 50 -0.89 20.18 -7.13
N LYS A 51 -1.25 20.22 -8.42
CA LYS A 51 -2.64 20.05 -8.86
C LYS A 51 -3.17 18.64 -8.56
N ALA A 52 -2.35 17.61 -8.75
CA ALA A 52 -2.68 16.22 -8.41
C ALA A 52 -2.86 16.03 -6.89
N MET A 53 -1.94 16.57 -6.08
CA MET A 53 -2.00 16.52 -4.61
C MET A 53 -3.32 17.11 -4.06
N ARG A 54 -3.81 18.19 -4.67
CA ARG A 54 -5.05 18.87 -4.25
C ARG A 54 -6.31 18.03 -4.50
N SER A 55 -6.36 17.27 -5.60
CA SER A 55 -7.48 16.35 -5.86
C SER A 55 -7.36 15.07 -5.02
N LEU A 56 -6.13 14.58 -4.79
CA LEU A 56 -5.86 13.44 -3.91
C LEU A 56 -6.32 13.71 -2.47
N SER A 57 -6.10 14.91 -1.94
CA SER A 57 -6.56 15.27 -0.59
C SER A 57 -8.08 15.17 -0.43
N THR A 58 -8.86 15.49 -1.47
CA THR A 58 -10.32 15.32 -1.46
C THR A 58 -10.73 13.85 -1.61
N GLN A 59 -9.97 13.08 -2.40
CA GLN A 59 -10.15 11.64 -2.54
C GLN A 59 -9.74 10.87 -1.28
N LEU A 60 -8.85 11.43 -0.44
CA LEU A 60 -8.32 10.81 0.78
C LEU A 60 -9.42 10.43 1.78
N SER A 61 -10.43 11.29 1.94
CA SER A 61 -11.56 11.02 2.84
C SER A 61 -12.43 9.87 2.33
N GLY A 62 -12.58 9.74 1.01
CA GLY A 62 -13.22 8.59 0.36
C GLY A 62 -12.35 7.33 0.39
N ALA A 63 -11.02 7.48 0.28
CA ALA A 63 -10.05 6.40 0.35
C ALA A 63 -10.01 5.76 1.75
N GLN A 64 -10.13 6.55 2.81
CA GLN A 64 -10.15 6.05 4.20
C GLN A 64 -11.41 5.22 4.51
N LEU A 65 -12.56 5.66 3.99
CA LEU A 65 -13.79 4.86 3.96
C LEU A 65 -13.62 3.60 3.10
N GLY A 66 -13.02 3.75 1.92
CA GLY A 66 -12.68 2.66 1.01
C GLY A 66 -11.83 1.58 1.68
N ILE A 67 -10.71 1.95 2.32
CA ILE A 67 -9.81 1.08 3.06
C ILE A 67 -10.56 0.30 4.15
N THR A 68 -11.42 1.01 4.90
CA THR A 68 -12.24 0.40 5.96
C THR A 68 -13.21 -0.64 5.39
N VAL A 69 -14.00 -0.29 4.37
CA VAL A 69 -14.96 -1.20 3.74
C VAL A 69 -14.23 -2.41 3.11
N THR A 70 -13.13 -2.14 2.43
CA THR A 70 -12.33 -3.15 1.73
C THR A 70 -11.73 -4.15 2.72
N SER A 71 -11.20 -3.65 3.84
CA SER A 71 -10.65 -4.51 4.91
C SER A 71 -11.71 -5.34 5.61
N LEU A 72 -12.90 -4.79 5.83
CA LEU A 72 -14.03 -5.56 6.38
C LEU A 72 -14.46 -6.67 5.43
N VAL A 73 -14.64 -6.37 4.14
CA VAL A 73 -15.05 -7.36 3.12
C VAL A 73 -14.01 -8.47 2.97
N VAL A 74 -12.72 -8.13 2.93
CA VAL A 74 -11.64 -9.14 2.89
C VAL A 74 -11.67 -10.01 4.15
N GLY A 75 -11.86 -9.43 5.33
CA GLY A 75 -12.01 -10.20 6.58
C GLY A 75 -13.18 -11.17 6.52
N PHE A 76 -14.36 -10.70 6.11
CA PHE A 76 -15.58 -11.51 5.99
C PHE A 76 -15.47 -12.66 4.98
N ILE A 77 -14.63 -12.52 3.95
CA ILE A 77 -14.46 -13.53 2.91
C ILE A 77 -13.29 -14.47 3.22
N ALA A 78 -12.13 -13.91 3.60
CA ALA A 78 -10.90 -14.66 3.75
C ALA A 78 -10.95 -15.61 4.97
N GLU A 79 -11.56 -15.18 6.08
CA GLU A 79 -11.65 -15.98 7.30
C GLU A 79 -12.41 -17.31 7.10
N PRO A 80 -13.67 -17.33 6.61
CA PRO A 80 -14.39 -18.58 6.41
C PRO A 80 -13.74 -19.46 5.35
N SER A 81 -13.26 -18.89 4.23
CA SER A 81 -12.62 -19.68 3.17
C SER A 81 -11.31 -20.32 3.63
N LEU A 82 -10.44 -19.61 4.38
CA LEU A 82 -9.24 -20.22 4.96
C LEU A 82 -9.59 -21.24 6.04
N ALA A 83 -10.57 -20.95 6.91
CA ALA A 83 -10.96 -21.89 7.95
C ALA A 83 -11.47 -23.22 7.37
N THR A 84 -12.25 -23.18 6.28
CA THR A 84 -12.69 -24.39 5.57
C THR A 84 -11.53 -25.13 4.91
N LEU A 85 -10.58 -24.40 4.28
CA LEU A 85 -9.39 -25.00 3.68
C LEU A 85 -8.48 -25.68 4.73
N LEU A 86 -8.39 -25.12 5.93
CA LEU A 86 -7.54 -25.62 7.01
C LEU A 86 -8.16 -26.83 7.74
N ARG A 87 -9.48 -26.97 7.75
CA ARG A 87 -10.16 -28.15 8.32
C ARG A 87 -9.75 -29.46 7.66
N GLY A 88 -9.46 -29.47 6.35
CA GLY A 88 -9.00 -30.65 5.63
C GLY A 88 -7.69 -31.23 6.18
N PRO A 89 -6.57 -30.49 6.16
CA PRO A 89 -5.30 -30.95 6.71
C PRO A 89 -5.32 -31.16 8.23
N LEU A 90 -6.08 -30.35 8.99
CA LEU A 90 -6.24 -30.54 10.44
C LEU A 90 -7.11 -31.76 10.80
N GLY A 91 -8.01 -32.19 9.93
CA GLY A 91 -8.78 -33.42 10.10
C GLY A 91 -7.91 -34.69 10.05
N LEU A 92 -6.72 -34.61 9.44
CA LEU A 92 -5.79 -35.73 9.36
C LEU A 92 -5.01 -35.97 10.67
N THR A 93 -5.07 -35.04 11.64
CA THR A 93 -4.29 -35.11 12.88
C THR A 93 -5.03 -35.77 14.04
N GLY A 94 -6.29 -36.21 13.85
CA GLY A 94 -7.09 -36.88 14.87
C GLY A 94 -7.56 -35.99 16.03
N LEU A 95 -7.52 -34.66 15.86
CA LEU A 95 -7.98 -33.69 16.85
C LEU A 95 -9.52 -33.68 16.93
N GLY A 96 -10.07 -33.34 18.10
CA GLY A 96 -11.52 -33.16 18.26
C GLY A 96 -12.04 -31.94 17.49
N ASP A 97 -13.27 -32.01 16.99
CA ASP A 97 -13.89 -30.97 16.13
C ASP A 97 -13.84 -29.56 16.71
N GLY A 98 -13.96 -29.42 18.03
CA GLY A 98 -13.83 -28.13 18.71
C GLY A 98 -12.44 -27.52 18.58
N ALA A 99 -11.38 -28.33 18.74
CA ALA A 99 -10.00 -27.88 18.59
C ALA A 99 -9.66 -27.57 17.13
N ILE A 100 -10.11 -28.41 16.19
CA ILE A 100 -9.95 -28.16 14.74
C ILE A 100 -10.58 -26.82 14.37
N THR A 101 -11.79 -26.54 14.85
CA THR A 101 -12.50 -25.28 14.59
C THR A 101 -11.71 -24.08 15.12
N ALA A 102 -11.31 -24.12 16.39
CA ALA A 102 -10.58 -23.02 17.02
C ALA A 102 -9.23 -22.73 16.33
N ILE A 103 -8.47 -23.76 16.00
CA ILE A 103 -7.17 -23.63 15.32
C ILE A 103 -7.35 -23.12 13.89
N SER A 104 -8.34 -23.64 13.16
CA SER A 104 -8.62 -23.21 11.78
C SER A 104 -8.98 -21.73 11.72
N VAL A 105 -9.85 -21.26 12.63
CA VAL A 105 -10.24 -19.86 12.72
C VAL A 105 -9.06 -18.98 13.13
N GLY A 106 -8.31 -19.36 14.16
CA GLY A 106 -7.16 -18.59 14.62
C GLY A 106 -6.07 -18.44 13.56
N LEU A 107 -5.76 -19.52 12.83
CA LEU A 107 -4.77 -19.50 11.77
C LEU A 107 -5.27 -18.75 10.53
N ALA A 108 -6.55 -18.90 10.18
CA ALA A 108 -7.20 -18.13 9.11
C ALA A 108 -7.10 -16.63 9.37
N LEU A 109 -7.45 -16.20 10.59
CA LEU A 109 -7.36 -14.82 11.02
C LEU A 109 -5.92 -14.30 10.96
N ALA A 110 -4.95 -15.06 11.47
CA ALA A 110 -3.54 -14.66 11.47
C ALA A 110 -2.99 -14.48 10.04
N VAL A 111 -3.27 -15.43 9.15
CA VAL A 111 -2.81 -15.38 7.75
C VAL A 111 -3.50 -14.26 6.99
N ALA A 112 -4.83 -14.16 7.09
CA ALA A 112 -5.59 -13.11 6.40
C ALA A 112 -5.14 -11.71 6.85
N THR A 113 -4.99 -11.50 8.17
CA THR A 113 -4.52 -10.23 8.73
C THR A 113 -3.08 -9.93 8.31
N GLY A 114 -2.20 -10.94 8.34
CA GLY A 114 -0.80 -10.78 7.92
C GLY A 114 -0.67 -10.40 6.44
N VAL A 115 -1.40 -11.08 5.56
CA VAL A 115 -1.42 -10.77 4.12
C VAL A 115 -2.00 -9.37 3.88
N GLN A 116 -3.11 -9.02 4.54
CA GLN A 116 -3.73 -7.69 4.46
C GLN A 116 -2.76 -6.59 4.92
N MET A 117 -2.09 -6.76 6.06
CA MET A 117 -1.11 -5.81 6.57
C MET A 117 0.08 -5.65 5.62
N VAL A 118 0.68 -6.76 5.18
CA VAL A 118 1.88 -6.70 4.35
C VAL A 118 1.57 -6.09 2.99
N PHE A 119 0.59 -6.65 2.27
CA PHE A 119 0.34 -6.27 0.88
C PHE A 119 -0.62 -5.08 0.76
N GLY A 120 -1.56 -4.93 1.69
CA GLY A 120 -2.52 -3.84 1.70
C GLY A 120 -1.98 -2.55 2.30
N GLU A 121 -1.03 -2.61 3.25
CA GLU A 121 -0.53 -1.42 3.96
C GLU A 121 0.99 -1.23 3.90
N LEU A 122 1.79 -2.21 4.33
CA LEU A 122 3.22 -2.02 4.56
C LEU A 122 4.04 -1.90 3.26
N VAL A 123 3.79 -2.77 2.28
CA VAL A 123 4.47 -2.71 0.97
C VAL A 123 4.16 -1.39 0.24
N PRO A 124 2.90 -0.96 0.10
CA PRO A 124 2.56 0.28 -0.59
C PRO A 124 3.09 1.52 0.14
N LYS A 125 3.02 1.51 1.48
CA LYS A 125 3.61 2.56 2.32
C LYS A 125 5.12 2.66 2.11
N ASN A 126 5.82 1.53 2.10
CA ASN A 126 7.27 1.51 1.92
C ASN A 126 7.67 2.01 0.53
N TRP A 127 6.93 1.64 -0.53
CA TRP A 127 7.15 2.18 -1.87
C TRP A 127 6.86 3.69 -1.96
N ALA A 128 5.77 4.17 -1.38
CA ALA A 128 5.43 5.59 -1.40
C ALA A 128 6.47 6.48 -0.68
N ILE A 129 7.13 5.95 0.37
CA ILE A 129 8.22 6.63 1.06
C ILE A 129 9.53 6.56 0.25
N ALA A 130 9.80 5.42 -0.40
CA ALA A 130 11.02 5.22 -1.17
C ALA A 130 11.05 6.03 -2.48
N GLU A 131 9.90 6.22 -3.13
CA GLU A 131 9.76 7.02 -4.35
C GLU A 131 8.69 8.12 -4.16
N PRO A 132 9.01 9.22 -3.45
CA PRO A 132 8.08 10.34 -3.33
C PRO A 132 7.81 10.95 -4.70
N PRO A 133 6.55 11.28 -5.04
CA PRO A 133 6.21 12.02 -6.26
C PRO A 133 6.87 13.40 -6.18
N GLY A 134 7.93 13.58 -6.98
CA GLY A 134 8.84 14.74 -6.94
C GLY A 134 10.32 14.36 -6.97
N SER A 135 10.67 13.14 -6.54
CA SER A 135 12.06 12.65 -6.54
C SER A 135 12.59 12.15 -7.90
N ALA A 136 11.71 12.05 -8.91
CA ALA A 136 12.01 11.38 -10.17
C ALA A 136 13.03 12.10 -11.09
N SER A 137 13.57 13.27 -10.76
CA SER A 137 14.71 13.82 -11.51
C SER A 137 15.50 14.89 -10.76
N SER A 138 16.29 14.51 -9.77
CA SER A 138 17.43 15.33 -9.34
C SER A 138 18.67 14.48 -9.06
N SER A 139 19.07 13.68 -10.05
CA SER A 139 20.48 13.35 -10.23
C SER A 139 21.04 14.10 -11.45
N PRO A 140 21.33 15.41 -11.35
CA PRO A 140 22.43 15.95 -12.11
C PRO A 140 23.69 15.44 -11.42
N GLY A 141 24.35 14.48 -12.08
CA GLY A 141 25.61 13.91 -11.62
C GLY A 141 26.56 15.00 -11.12
N ARG A 142 26.97 14.87 -9.86
CA ARG A 142 28.16 15.51 -9.33
C ARG A 142 29.34 15.16 -10.24
N SER A 143 29.89 16.14 -10.93
CA SER A 143 31.31 16.15 -11.26
C SER A 143 31.77 17.59 -11.42
N ALA A 144 32.36 18.13 -10.35
CA ALA A 144 33.18 19.33 -10.41
C ALA A 144 34.47 19.03 -11.20
N PRO A 145 35.07 20.04 -11.83
CA PRO A 145 36.51 20.21 -11.69
C PRO A 145 36.84 21.60 -11.13
N SER A 146 37.66 21.61 -10.08
CA SER A 146 38.25 22.81 -9.51
C SER A 146 39.18 23.50 -10.53
N PRO A 147 39.07 24.81 -10.77
CA PRO A 147 40.13 25.55 -11.45
C PRO A 147 41.32 25.69 -10.49
N ARG A 148 42.47 25.14 -10.90
CA ARG A 148 43.78 25.22 -10.24
C ARG A 148 44.21 26.68 -10.02
N PRO A 149 45.03 26.98 -8.99
CA PRO A 149 45.59 28.31 -8.80
C PRO A 149 46.55 28.70 -9.94
N PRO A 150 46.65 30.00 -10.28
CA PRO A 150 47.45 30.48 -11.41
C PRO A 150 48.95 30.22 -11.18
N ALA A 151 49.60 29.68 -12.21
CA ALA A 151 51.05 29.55 -12.28
C ALA A 151 51.71 30.93 -12.23
N ARG A 152 52.74 31.06 -11.39
CA ARG A 152 53.68 32.18 -11.40
C ARG A 152 54.66 32.05 -12.56
#